data_AF-T1AUN8-F1
#
_entry.id   AF-T1AUN8-F1
#
_cell.length_a   1.000
_cell.length_b   1.000
_cell.length_c   1.000
_cell.angle_alpha   90.00
_cell.angle_beta   90.00
_cell.angle_gamma   90.00
#
_symmetry.space_group_name_H-M   'P 1'
#
loop_
_entity.id
_entity.type
_entity.pdbx_description
1 polymer ?
#
loop_
_entity_poly.entity_id
_entity_poly.type
_entity_poly.pdbx_seq_one_letter_code
_entity_poly.pdbx_strand_id
1 'polypeptide(L)' 'PLDGYDGKRFYVWFEAVQGYLSASKEWAIRRGDPAAYQPFWTTGAGVRSYYFVGKDNKFHHTILWPGLLLAAGELPL' A
#
# COMPACT_ATOMS: atom_id res chain seq x y z
N PRO A 1 -7.28 15.91 -7.35
CA PRO A 1 -8.16 15.09 -8.23
C PRO A 1 -7.73 15.31 -9.68
N LEU A 2 -8.09 14.43 -10.59
CA LEU A 2 -7.94 14.73 -12.02
C LEU A 2 -8.92 15.85 -12.42
N ASP A 3 -8.59 16.59 -13.46
CA ASP A 3 -9.44 17.66 -13.99
C ASP A 3 -10.86 17.11 -14.28
N GLY A 4 -11.88 17.83 -13.79
CA GLY A 4 -13.29 17.43 -13.89
C GLY A 4 -13.80 16.52 -12.77
N TYR A 5 -12.98 16.18 -11.77
CA TYR A 5 -13.34 15.33 -10.63
C TYR A 5 -13.38 16.07 -9.28
N ASP A 6 -13.53 17.40 -9.28
CA ASP A 6 -13.41 18.25 -8.07
C ASP A 6 -14.37 17.85 -6.93
N GLY A 7 -15.57 17.37 -7.26
CA GLY A 7 -16.58 16.88 -6.32
C GLY A 7 -16.43 15.40 -5.94
N LYS A 8 -15.48 14.67 -6.53
CA LYS A 8 -15.29 13.24 -6.28
C LYS A 8 -14.27 13.01 -5.17
N ARG A 9 -14.45 11.92 -4.44
CA ARG A 9 -13.55 11.48 -3.37
C ARG A 9 -13.27 10.00 -3.58
N PHE A 10 -12.05 9.58 -3.22
CA PHE A 10 -11.76 8.17 -3.12
C PHE A 10 -12.53 7.59 -1.94
N TYR A 11 -13.07 6.39 -2.15
CA TYR A 11 -13.63 5.63 -1.05
C TYR A 11 -12.50 5.29 -0.07
N VAL A 12 -12.73 5.47 1.24
CA VAL A 12 -11.67 5.38 2.25
C VAL A 12 -10.88 4.08 2.19
N TRP A 13 -11.53 2.95 1.88
CA TRP A 13 -10.83 1.67 1.79
C TRP A 13 -9.91 1.53 0.58
N PHE A 14 -10.10 2.35 -0.46
CA PHE A 14 -9.14 2.45 -1.55
C PHE A 14 -7.81 3.04 -1.07
N GLU A 15 -7.85 4.08 -0.24
CA GLU A 15 -6.63 4.73 0.27
C GLU A 15 -6.08 4.08 1.56
N ALA A 16 -6.93 3.53 2.43
CA ALA A 16 -6.52 3.05 3.74
C ALA A 16 -5.46 1.93 3.67
N VAL A 17 -5.61 0.99 2.74
CA VAL A 17 -4.64 -0.09 2.53
C VAL A 17 -3.32 0.39 1.92
N GLN A 18 -3.34 1.51 1.17
CA GLN A 18 -2.11 2.15 0.68
C GLN A 18 -1.33 2.84 1.81
N GLY A 19 -1.97 3.05 2.97
CA GLY A 19 -1.36 3.56 4.19
C GLY A 19 -0.13 2.76 4.65
N TYR A 20 -0.09 1.44 4.39
CA TYR A 20 1.08 0.63 4.71
C TYR A 20 2.34 1.08 3.95
N LEU A 21 2.18 1.40 2.66
CA LEU A 21 3.27 1.89 1.82
C LEU A 21 3.70 3.29 2.26
N SER A 22 2.75 4.22 2.42
CA SER A 22 3.08 5.59 2.82
C SER A 22 3.72 5.66 4.21
N ALA A 23 3.27 4.84 5.17
CA ALA A 23 3.89 4.75 6.49
C ALA A 23 5.35 4.27 6.42
N SER A 24 5.64 3.29 5.57
CA SER A 24 7.01 2.80 5.39
C SER A 24 7.93 3.85 4.72
N LYS A 25 7.41 4.60 3.73
CA LYS A 25 8.11 5.75 3.13
C LYS A 25 8.40 6.83 4.17
N GLU A 26 7.41 7.19 4.99
CA GLU A 26 7.59 8.18 6.06
C GLU A 26 8.63 7.72 7.08
N TRP A 27 8.60 6.45 7.48
CA TRP A 27 9.63 5.87 8.34
C TRP A 27 11.03 5.98 7.72
N ALA A 28 11.17 5.68 6.43
CA ALA A 28 12.44 5.75 5.69
C ALA A 28 13.00 7.20 5.65
N ILE A 29 12.13 8.18 5.41
CA ILE A 29 12.50 9.60 5.47
C ILE A 29 12.97 9.98 6.87
N ARG A 30 12.22 9.63 7.93
CA ARG A 30 12.54 9.99 9.32
C ARG A 30 13.85 9.37 9.82
N ARG A 31 14.24 8.20 9.32
CA ARG A 31 15.52 7.56 9.66
C ARG A 31 16.72 8.11 8.88
N GLY A 32 16.52 9.06 7.95
CA GLY A 32 17.58 9.66 7.15
C GLY A 32 18.00 8.86 5.92
N ASP A 33 17.24 7.83 5.52
CA ASP A 33 17.47 7.05 4.31
C ASP A 33 16.14 6.87 3.55
N PRO A 34 15.79 7.82 2.66
CA PRO A 34 14.53 7.79 1.93
C PRO A 34 14.34 6.55 1.03
N ALA A 35 15.40 5.81 0.70
CA ALA A 35 15.31 4.60 -0.12
C ALA A 35 15.07 3.33 0.72
N ALA A 36 15.22 3.39 2.05
CA ALA A 36 15.16 2.23 2.94
C ALA A 36 13.82 1.47 2.92
N TYR A 37 12.73 2.08 2.42
CA TYR A 37 11.45 1.38 2.28
C TYR A 37 11.42 0.42 1.08
N GLN A 38 12.20 0.69 0.03
CA GLN A 38 12.11 -0.02 -1.24
C GLN A 38 12.24 -1.55 -1.10
N PRO A 39 13.19 -2.10 -0.31
CA PRO A 39 13.32 -3.56 -0.18
C PRO A 39 12.06 -4.27 0.33
N PHE A 40 11.23 -3.61 1.16
CA PHE A 40 9.98 -4.20 1.66
C PHE A 40 8.90 -4.30 0.58
N TRP A 41 9.04 -3.51 -0.47
CA TRP A 41 8.04 -3.32 -1.49
C TRP A 41 8.55 -3.73 -2.87
N THR A 42 9.83 -3.98 -3.12
CA THR A 42 10.27 -4.42 -4.46
C THR A 42 10.03 -5.90 -4.69
N THR A 43 9.37 -6.25 -5.80
CA THR A 43 9.21 -7.64 -6.25
C THR A 43 10.56 -8.31 -6.43
N GLY A 44 10.73 -9.52 -5.88
CA GLY A 44 11.98 -10.28 -5.99
C GLY A 44 13.03 -9.96 -4.91
N ALA A 45 12.76 -9.04 -3.98
CA ALA A 45 13.65 -8.76 -2.86
C ALA A 45 13.69 -9.87 -1.77
N GLY A 46 12.91 -10.94 -1.93
CA GLY A 46 12.85 -12.05 -0.97
C GLY A 46 12.17 -11.70 0.37
N VAL A 47 11.45 -10.57 0.42
CA VAL A 47 10.73 -10.11 1.61
C VAL A 47 9.34 -10.72 1.67
N ARG A 48 8.91 -11.11 2.86
CA ARG A 48 7.55 -11.57 3.13
C ARG A 48 6.80 -10.52 3.95
N SER A 49 5.66 -10.08 3.43
CA SER A 49 4.78 -9.11 4.07
C SER A 49 3.72 -9.80 4.92
N TYR A 50 3.45 -9.26 6.11
CA TYR A 50 2.45 -9.80 7.04
C TYR A 50 1.47 -8.70 7.46
N TYR A 51 0.17 -9.00 7.37
CA TYR A 51 -0.91 -8.07 7.70
C TYR A 51 -1.76 -8.67 8.83
N PHE A 52 -1.65 -8.10 10.02
CA PHE A 52 -2.47 -8.49 11.17
C PHE A 52 -3.78 -7.70 11.14
N VAL A 53 -4.89 -8.38 10.87
CA VAL A 53 -6.18 -7.74 10.60
C VAL A 53 -7.31 -8.39 11.38
N GLY A 54 -8.28 -7.56 11.80
CA GLY A 54 -9.53 -8.05 12.39
C GLY A 54 -10.38 -8.81 11.37
N LYS A 55 -11.22 -9.72 11.85
CA LYS A 55 -12.03 -10.61 11.00
C LYS A 55 -12.90 -9.85 9.98
N ASP A 56 -13.39 -8.67 10.34
CA ASP A 56 -14.33 -7.91 9.49
C ASP A 56 -13.61 -7.19 8.33
N ASN A 57 -12.27 -7.15 8.35
CA ASN A 57 -11.45 -6.53 7.31
C ASN A 57 -10.85 -7.54 6.32
N LYS A 58 -11.31 -8.80 6.37
CA LYS A 58 -10.83 -9.89 5.49
C LYS A 58 -10.89 -9.49 4.02
N PHE A 59 -12.05 -9.07 3.52
CA PHE A 59 -12.22 -8.70 2.11
C PHE A 59 -11.19 -7.66 1.64
N HIS A 60 -10.97 -6.62 2.44
CA HIS A 60 -10.05 -5.53 2.11
C HIS A 60 -8.60 -6.03 1.95
N HIS A 61 -8.20 -7.04 2.70
CA HIS A 61 -6.80 -7.50 2.75
C HIS A 61 -6.54 -8.80 1.97
N THR A 62 -7.58 -9.58 1.65
CA THR A 62 -7.42 -10.80 0.87
C THR A 62 -7.81 -10.65 -0.60
N ILE A 63 -8.62 -9.64 -0.94
CA ILE A 63 -9.09 -9.40 -2.31
C ILE A 63 -8.68 -8.00 -2.79
N LEU A 64 -9.18 -6.95 -2.13
CA LEU A 64 -9.00 -5.57 -2.61
C LEU A 64 -7.51 -5.19 -2.65
N TRP A 65 -6.80 -5.33 -1.54
CA TRP A 65 -5.41 -4.91 -1.44
C TRP A 65 -4.47 -5.68 -2.40
N PRO A 66 -4.49 -7.02 -2.45
CA PRO A 66 -3.72 -7.76 -3.46
C PRO A 66 -4.08 -7.36 -4.90
N GLY A 67 -5.36 -7.11 -5.19
CA GLY A 67 -5.79 -6.66 -6.52
C GLY A 67 -5.23 -5.28 -6.91
N LEU A 68 -5.18 -4.35 -5.95
CA LEU A 68 -4.59 -3.03 -6.17
C LEU A 68 -3.08 -3.11 -6.42
N LEU A 69 -2.36 -3.94 -5.65
CA LEU A 69 -0.92 -4.17 -5.85
C LEU A 69 -0.64 -4.77 -7.24
N LEU A 70 -1.39 -5.80 -7.63
CA LEU A 70 -1.28 -6.40 -8.97
C LEU A 70 -1.53 -5.39 -10.09
N ALA A 71 -2.55 -4.54 -9.94
CA ALA A 71 -2.89 -3.53 -10.94
C ALA A 71 -1.84 -2.41 -11.04
N ALA A 72 -1.14 -2.09 -9.95
CA ALA A 72 -0.09 -1.07 -9.94
C ALA A 72 1.18 -1.50 -10.71
N GLY A 73 1.30 -2.77 -11.09
CA GLY A 73 2.48 -3.30 -11.80
C GLY A 73 3.74 -3.37 -10.93
N GLU A 74 3.61 -3.09 -9.63
CA GLU A 74 4.71 -3.08 -8.68
C GLU A 74 4.28 -3.80 -7.38
N LEU A 75 5.28 -4.44 -6.74
CA LEU A 75 5.35 -4.84 -5.32
C LEU A 75 4.88 -6.27 -4.97
N PRO A 76 5.50 -6.94 -3.96
CA PRO A 76 5.63 -8.39 -3.89
C PRO A 76 4.34 -9.02 -3.34
N LEU A 77 3.80 -9.99 -4.07
CA LEU A 77 3.02 -11.07 -3.47
C LEU A 77 3.97 -12.07 -2.79
#